data_AF-A0A7W1SDJ7-F1
#
_entry.id   AF-A0A7W1SDJ7-F1
#
_cell.length_a   1.000
_cell.length_b   1.000
_cell.length_c   1.000
_cell.angle_alpha   90.00
_cell.angle_beta   90.00
_cell.angle_gamma   90.00
#
_symmetry.space_group_name_H-M   'P 1'
#
loop_
_entity.id
_entity.type
_entity.pdbx_description
1 polymer ?
#
loop_
_entity_poly.entity_id
_entity_poly.type
_entity_poly.pdbx_seq_one_letter_code
_entity_poly.pdbx_strand_id
1 'polypeptide(L)' 'MAASCDVKQIVTVRIPAAIVTEVRRIAEREGESTSTIVRRLLREAVEAERAEAR' A
#
# COMPACT_ATOMS: atom_id res chain seq x y z
N MET A 1 -7.69 26.26 -12.89
CA MET A 1 -6.61 25.92 -11.95
C MET A 1 -7.25 25.23 -10.75
N ALA A 2 -7.55 23.94 -10.86
CA ALA A 2 -8.25 23.20 -9.81
C ALA A 2 -7.23 22.73 -8.78
N ALA A 3 -7.26 23.35 -7.60
CA ALA A 3 -6.53 22.86 -6.44
C ALA A 3 -7.09 21.47 -6.10
N SER A 4 -6.37 20.41 -6.45
CA SER A 4 -6.68 19.07 -5.98
C SER A 4 -6.39 19.04 -4.49
N CYS A 5 -7.42 19.24 -3.66
CA CYS A 5 -7.34 18.94 -2.24
C CYS A 5 -6.95 17.47 -2.10
N ASP A 6 -5.74 17.23 -1.60
CA ASP A 6 -5.19 15.90 -1.33
C ASP A 6 -5.88 15.32 -0.10
N VAL A 7 -7.18 15.00 -0.24
CA VAL A 7 -7.96 14.38 0.81
C VAL A 7 -7.47 12.95 0.89
N LYS A 8 -6.69 12.64 1.93
CA LYS A 8 -6.29 11.27 2.28
C LYS A 8 -7.55 10.45 2.56
N GLN A 9 -8.10 9.84 1.52
CA GLN A 9 -9.28 8.99 1.65
C GLN A 9 -8.89 7.73 2.42
N ILE A 10 -9.55 7.53 3.57
CA ILE A 10 -9.36 6.33 4.38
C ILE A 10 -10.30 5.27 3.82
N VAL A 11 -9.73 4.12 3.44
CA VAL A 11 -10.48 2.97 2.95
C VAL A 11 -10.18 1.75 3.82
N THR A 12 -11.18 0.90 4.02
CA THR A 12 -11.02 -0.39 4.70
C THR A 12 -11.03 -1.50 3.66
N VAL A 13 -9.98 -2.33 3.67
CA VAL A 13 -9.84 -3.46 2.74
C VAL A 13 -9.84 -4.75 3.55
N ARG A 14 -10.57 -5.75 3.06
CA ARG A 14 -10.53 -7.10 3.63
C ARG A 14 -9.43 -7.89 2.94
N ILE A 15 -8.47 -8.37 3.72
CA ILE A 15 -7.33 -9.15 3.24
C ILE A 15 -7.16 -10.39 4.12
N PRO A 16 -6.70 -11.52 3.55
CA PRO A 16 -6.41 -12.73 4.31
C PRO A 16 -5.43 -12.48 5.46
N ALA A 17 -5.69 -13.13 6.60
CA ALA A 17 -4.87 -12.97 7.80
C ALA A 17 -3.38 -13.30 7.55
N ALA A 18 -3.11 -14.34 6.76
CA ALA A 18 -1.74 -14.73 6.40
C ALA A 18 -0.96 -13.57 5.74
N ILE A 19 -1.59 -12.84 4.82
CA ILE A 19 -0.96 -11.69 4.14
C ILE A 19 -0.73 -10.55 5.14
N VAL A 20 -1.71 -10.27 6.00
CA VAL A 20 -1.56 -9.23 7.05
C VAL A 20 -0.39 -9.57 7.99
N THR A 21 -0.23 -10.84 8.36
CA THR A 21 0.88 -11.29 9.19
C THR A 21 2.23 -11.07 8.51
N GLU A 22 2.36 -11.40 7.23
CA GLU A 22 3.60 -11.17 6.48
C GLU A 22 3.93 -9.67 6.38
N VAL A 23 2.95 -8.84 6.04
CA VAL A 23 3.12 -7.39 5.98
C VAL A 23 3.54 -6.82 7.34
N ARG A 24 2.98 -7.33 8.44
CA ARG A 24 3.36 -6.93 9.79
C ARG A 24 4.81 -7.31 10.12
N ARG A 25 5.27 -8.51 9.73
CA ARG A 25 6.67 -8.93 9.92
C ARG A 25 7.64 -8.03 9.16
N ILE A 26 7.28 -7.63 7.93
CA ILE A 26 8.07 -6.68 7.14
C ILE A 26 8.14 -5.33 7.84
N ALA A 27 6.99 -4.81 8.29
CA ALA A 27 6.92 -3.56 9.02
C ALA A 27 7.79 -3.56 10.29
N GLU A 28 7.72 -4.63 11.09
CA GLU A 28 8.55 -4.80 12.29
C GLU A 28 10.05 -4.88 11.96
N ARG A 29 10.43 -5.57 10.88
CA ARG A 29 11.83 -5.65 10.43
C ARG A 29 12.39 -4.32 9.94
N GLU A 30 11.56 -3.49 9.34
CA GLU A 30 11.96 -2.21 8.75
C GLU A 30 11.77 -1.02 9.71
N GLY A 31 11.14 -1.24 10.88
CA GLY A 31 10.83 -0.16 11.82
C GLY A 31 9.75 0.81 11.31
N GLU A 32 8.94 0.36 10.35
CA GLU A 32 7.86 1.15 9.73
C GLU A 32 6.47 0.73 10.23
N SER A 33 5.46 1.55 9.94
CA SER A 33 4.07 1.15 10.22
C SER A 33 3.55 0.17 9.17
N THR A 34 2.66 -0.75 9.57
CA THR A 34 1.98 -1.66 8.64
C THR A 34 1.32 -0.90 7.49
N SER A 35 0.71 0.26 7.76
CA SER A 35 0.05 1.07 6.73
C SER A 35 1.03 1.68 5.72
N THR A 36 2.26 1.97 6.14
CA THR A 36 3.34 2.44 5.26
C THR A 36 3.73 1.33 4.29
N ILE A 37 3.97 0.13 4.82
CA ILE A 37 4.33 -1.04 4.02
C ILE A 37 3.20 -1.40 3.04
N VAL A 38 1.94 -1.44 3.48
CA VAL A 38 0.79 -1.69 2.59
C VAL A 38 0.75 -0.67 1.45
N ARG A 39 0.93 0.62 1.75
CA ARG A 39 0.92 1.67 0.71
C ARG A 39 2.06 1.50 -0.28
N ARG A 40 3.26 1.14 0.19
CA ARG A 40 4.42 0.90 -0.67
C ARG A 40 4.17 -0.27 -1.62
N LEU A 41 3.75 -1.42 -1.08
CA LEU A 41 3.46 -2.63 -1.86
C LEU A 41 2.35 -2.40 -2.91
N LEU A 42 1.28 -1.69 -2.54
CA LEU A 42 0.21 -1.36 -3.48
C LEU A 42 0.69 -0.44 -4.60
N ARG A 43 1.55 0.53 -4.30
CA ARG A 43 2.12 1.43 -5.32
C ARG A 43 3.01 0.66 -6.29
N GLU A 44 3.91 -0.16 -5.78
CA GLU A 44 4.82 -0.99 -6.59
C GLU A 44 4.04 -1.93 -7.51
N ALA A 45 2.99 -2.59 -6.99
CA ALA A 45 2.14 -3.46 -7.80
C ALA A 45 1.41 -2.71 -8.93
N VAL A 46 0.85 -1.53 -8.65
CA VAL A 46 0.20 -0.70 -9.67
C VAL A 46 1.18 -0.20 -10.72
N GLU A 47 2.42 0.12 -10.33
CA GLU A 47 3.47 0.53 -11.26
C GLU A 47 3.94 -0.63 -12.14
N ALA A 48 4.08 -1.84 -11.59
CA ALA A 48 4.41 -3.04 -12.35
C ALA A 48 3.33 -3.36 -13.41
N GLU A 49 2.06 -3.38 -13.01
CA GLU A 49 0.92 -3.58 -13.93
C GLU A 49 0.89 -2.56 -15.07
N ARG A 50 1.24 -1.29 -14.79
CA ARG A 50 1.31 -0.24 -15.81
C ARG A 50 2.49 -0.39 -16.75
N ALA A 51 3.59 -0.97 -16.28
CA ALA A 51 4.77 -1.23 -17.09
C ALA A 51 4.54 -2.38 -18.06
N GLU A 52 3.82 -3.43 -17.63
CA GLU A 52 3.46 -4.58 -18.46
C GLU A 52 2.37 -4.27 -19.50
N ALA A 53 1.53 -3.26 -19.24
CA ALA A 53 0.48 -2.82 -20.17
C ALA A 53 0.98 -1.95 -21.34
N ARG A 54 2.29 -1.73 -21.48
CA ARG A 54 2.93 -0.94 -22.56
C ARG A 54 3.80 -1.81 -23.44
#